data_AF-A0A6P1CN25-F1
#
_entry.id   AF-A0A6P1CN25-F1
#
_cell.length_a   1.000
_cell.length_b   1.000
_cell.length_c   1.000
_cell.angle_alpha   90.00
_cell.angle_beta   90.00
_cell.angle_gamma   90.00
#
_symmetry.space_group_name_H-M   'P 1'
#
loop_
_entity.id
_entity.type
_entity.pdbx_description
1 polymer ?
#
loop_
_entity_poly.entity_id
_entity_poly.type
_entity_poly.pdbx_seq_one_letter_code
_entity_poly.pdbx_strand_id
1 'polypeptide(L)'
;MTSKSRQAGQLAYQLSQRIGGSRVDIAYHGPRRDWYGGWHVEWADGPTLDEMRALIAEQRHRFPVIASTDLRYNRGNTDLAEAVAVLLHLDQHPGERSYLDSTLAVVAFDRTSYPERAGEVWQQRGRALLAAGGGIYYNGPSLDALRHRMRDGWDAVLEWLDGNAAVATGRHLEVVR
;
A
#
# COMPACT_ATOMS: atom_id res chain seq x y z
N MET A 1 -5.58 -14.70 29.11
CA MET A 1 -5.38 -14.74 27.64
C MET A 1 -6.08 -15.99 27.10
N THR A 2 -7.02 -15.87 26.16
CA THR A 2 -7.84 -17.00 25.69
C THR A 2 -7.11 -17.84 24.63
N SER A 3 -7.59 -19.06 24.37
CA SER A 3 -7.10 -19.90 23.27
C SER A 3 -7.18 -19.17 21.91
N LYS A 4 -8.26 -18.41 21.68
CA LYS A 4 -8.44 -17.57 20.48
C LYS A 4 -7.33 -16.52 20.32
N SER A 5 -7.03 -15.77 21.37
CA SER A 5 -5.96 -14.75 21.33
C SER A 5 -4.58 -15.34 21.03
N ARG A 6 -4.30 -16.55 21.55
CA ARG A 6 -3.03 -17.24 21.28
C ARG A 6 -2.94 -17.68 19.81
N GLN A 7 -4.00 -18.30 19.28
CA GLN A 7 -4.04 -18.68 17.86
C GLN A 7 -3.97 -17.46 16.94
N ALA A 8 -4.56 -16.33 17.33
CA ALA A 8 -4.48 -15.09 16.56
C ALA A 8 -3.04 -14.58 16.45
N GLY A 9 -2.30 -14.55 17.55
CA GLY A 9 -0.88 -14.18 17.53
C GLY A 9 -0.02 -15.15 16.71
N GLN A 10 -0.31 -16.46 16.77
CA GLN A 10 0.39 -17.46 15.96
C GLN A 10 0.07 -17.32 14.46
N LEU A 11 -1.19 -17.03 14.11
CA LEU A 11 -1.61 -16.76 12.74
C LEU A 11 -0.90 -15.51 12.20
N ALA A 12 -0.88 -14.41 12.96
CA ALA A 12 -0.19 -13.17 12.60
C ALA A 12 1.30 -13.43 12.30
N TYR A 13 1.99 -14.14 13.19
CA TYR A 13 3.39 -14.52 13.01
C TYR A 13 3.60 -15.38 11.76
N GLN A 14 2.76 -16.40 11.53
CA GLN A 14 2.89 -17.26 10.35
C GLN A 14 2.64 -16.51 9.04
N LEU A 15 1.65 -15.62 9.00
CA LEU A 15 1.38 -14.77 7.85
C LEU A 15 2.58 -13.85 7.57
N SER A 16 3.14 -13.22 8.61
CA SER A 16 4.33 -12.38 8.49
C SER A 16 5.53 -13.15 7.93
N GLN A 17 5.81 -14.35 8.43
CA GLN A 17 6.89 -15.21 7.91
C GLN A 17 6.67 -15.62 6.45
N ARG A 18 5.44 -16.02 6.10
CA ARG A 18 5.10 -16.49 4.75
C ARG A 18 5.30 -15.40 3.70
N ILE A 19 5.00 -14.16 4.05
CA ILE A 19 5.19 -13.03 3.15
C ILE A 19 6.60 -12.44 3.23
N GLY A 20 7.57 -13.04 3.93
CA GLY A 20 8.94 -12.51 3.98
C GLY A 20 9.14 -11.33 4.93
N GLY A 21 8.38 -11.27 6.02
CA GLY A 21 8.65 -10.41 7.17
C GLY A 21 7.84 -9.10 7.25
N SER A 22 6.89 -8.83 6.33
CA SER A 22 5.99 -7.68 6.52
C SER A 22 5.17 -7.84 7.80
N ARG A 23 4.94 -6.72 8.49
CA ARG A 23 4.19 -6.69 9.73
C ARG A 23 2.72 -7.04 9.48
N VAL A 24 2.24 -8.02 10.24
CA VAL A 24 0.83 -8.43 10.27
C VAL A 24 0.38 -8.35 11.71
N ASP A 25 -0.61 -7.53 12.00
CA ASP A 25 -1.21 -7.41 13.32
C ASP A 25 -2.59 -8.06 13.33
N ILE A 26 -2.90 -8.83 14.36
CA ILE A 26 -4.24 -9.37 14.57
C ILE A 26 -4.77 -8.92 15.92
N ALA A 27 -5.81 -8.10 15.91
CA ALA A 27 -6.40 -7.51 17.10
C ALA A 27 -7.90 -7.81 17.19
N TYR A 28 -8.41 -8.00 18.41
CA TYR A 28 -9.85 -8.08 18.62
C TYR A 28 -10.40 -6.68 18.87
N HIS A 29 -11.29 -6.22 17.99
CA HIS A 29 -12.02 -4.99 18.18
C HIS A 29 -13.32 -5.33 18.91
N GLY A 30 -13.43 -4.87 20.16
CA GLY A 30 -14.62 -5.09 20.97
C GLY A 30 -15.89 -4.50 20.35
N PRO A 31 -17.08 -4.94 20.82
CA PRO A 31 -18.33 -4.37 20.34
C PRO A 31 -18.36 -2.86 20.58
N ARG A 32 -18.83 -2.12 19.57
CA ARG A 32 -19.17 -0.69 19.64
C ARG A 32 -20.69 -0.55 19.58
N ARG A 33 -21.20 0.65 19.88
CA ARG A 33 -22.65 0.93 20.01
C ARG A 33 -23.49 0.38 18.85
N ASP A 34 -22.93 0.37 17.64
CA ASP A 34 -23.60 -0.07 16.41
C ASP A 34 -22.94 -1.30 15.74
N TRP A 35 -22.04 -2.01 16.43
CA TRP A 35 -21.29 -3.11 15.82
C TRP A 35 -20.84 -4.19 16.81
N TYR A 36 -21.09 -5.46 16.48
CA TYR A 36 -20.83 -6.67 17.29
C TYR A 36 -19.35 -7.00 17.58
N GLY A 37 -18.40 -6.16 17.17
CA GLY A 37 -16.97 -6.44 17.31
C GLY A 37 -16.48 -7.51 16.34
N GLY A 38 -15.21 -7.89 16.44
CA GLY A 38 -14.60 -8.91 15.58
C GLY A 38 -13.08 -8.89 15.61
N TRP A 39 -12.48 -9.92 15.02
CA TRP A 39 -11.03 -9.96 14.83
C TRP A 39 -10.66 -9.20 13.56
N HIS A 40 -9.68 -8.32 13.66
CA HIS A 40 -9.12 -7.55 12.58
C HIS A 40 -7.73 -8.08 12.27
N VAL A 41 -7.47 -8.32 10.99
CA VAL A 41 -6.14 -8.59 10.48
C VAL A 41 -5.69 -7.37 9.69
N GLU A 42 -4.61 -6.76 10.14
CA GLU A 42 -4.07 -5.53 9.60
C GLU A 42 -2.70 -5.79 8.97
N TRP A 43 -2.54 -5.39 7.71
CA TRP A 43 -1.25 -5.39 7.01
C TRP A 43 -0.84 -3.96 6.69
N ALA A 44 0.42 -3.62 6.92
CA ALA A 44 1.00 -2.38 6.42
C ALA A 44 1.43 -2.57 4.96
N ASP A 45 0.83 -1.81 4.04
CA ASP A 45 1.14 -1.72 2.61
C ASP A 45 1.06 -3.03 1.79
N GLY A 46 0.88 -4.19 2.41
CA GLY A 46 1.16 -5.51 1.84
C GLY A 46 0.23 -6.03 0.72
N PRO A 47 -0.31 -7.26 0.81
CA PRO A 47 -1.04 -7.86 -0.30
C PRO A 47 -2.39 -7.18 -0.55
N THR A 48 -3.00 -7.45 -1.71
CA THR A 48 -4.39 -7.07 -1.98
C THR A 48 -5.35 -7.81 -1.04
N LEU A 49 -6.59 -7.31 -0.88
CA LEU A 49 -7.59 -7.96 -0.01
C LEU A 49 -7.89 -9.40 -0.41
N ASP A 50 -7.91 -9.71 -1.70
CA ASP A 50 -8.16 -11.07 -2.19
C ASP A 50 -6.99 -12.01 -1.89
N GLU A 51 -5.76 -11.53 -2.00
CA GLU A 51 -4.57 -12.26 -1.58
C GLU A 51 -4.52 -12.45 -0.06
N MET A 52 -4.90 -11.45 0.74
CA MET A 52 -5.02 -11.61 2.20
C MET A 52 -5.99 -12.74 2.55
N ARG A 53 -7.17 -12.77 1.90
CA ARG A 53 -8.17 -13.83 2.10
C ARG A 53 -7.61 -15.20 1.70
N ALA A 54 -6.91 -15.28 0.58
CA ALA A 54 -6.28 -16.52 0.12
C ALA A 54 -5.23 -17.02 1.13
N LEU A 55 -4.33 -16.13 1.59
CA LEU A 55 -3.30 -16.45 2.58
C LEU A 55 -3.90 -16.96 3.90
N ILE A 56 -5.00 -16.37 4.36
CA ILE A 56 -5.70 -16.85 5.57
C ILE A 56 -6.39 -18.20 5.32
N ALA A 57 -7.05 -18.38 4.17
CA ALA A 57 -7.73 -19.62 3.83
C ALA A 57 -6.77 -20.82 3.85
N GLU A 58 -5.54 -20.63 3.37
CA GLU A 58 -4.48 -21.65 3.42
C GLU A 58 -4.12 -22.08 4.86
N GLN A 59 -4.23 -21.19 5.84
CA GLN A 59 -3.91 -21.47 7.25
C GLN A 59 -5.11 -22.00 8.06
N ARG A 60 -6.31 -22.07 7.48
CA ARG A 60 -7.56 -22.39 8.19
C ARG A 60 -7.49 -23.68 9.00
N HIS A 61 -6.86 -24.72 8.45
CA HIS A 61 -6.73 -26.02 9.11
C HIS A 61 -5.86 -25.99 10.37
N ARG A 62 -4.93 -25.03 10.48
CA ARG A 62 -4.02 -24.86 11.62
C ARG A 62 -4.64 -24.04 12.75
N PHE A 63 -5.58 -23.15 12.42
CA PHE A 63 -6.20 -22.22 13.37
C PHE A 63 -7.73 -22.31 13.36
N PRO A 64 -8.32 -23.49 13.63
CA PRO A 64 -9.75 -23.72 13.46
C PRO A 64 -10.65 -22.90 14.40
N VAL A 65 -10.09 -22.32 15.47
CA VAL A 65 -10.85 -21.55 16.47
C VAL A 65 -11.14 -20.11 15.98
N ILE A 66 -10.46 -19.67 14.92
CA ILE A 66 -10.70 -18.38 14.27
C ILE A 66 -11.48 -18.66 12.99
N ALA A 67 -12.80 -18.49 13.03
CA ALA A 67 -13.60 -18.62 11.82
C ALA A 67 -13.24 -17.48 10.86
N SER A 68 -13.01 -17.80 9.58
CA SER A 68 -12.73 -16.81 8.54
C SER A 68 -13.84 -15.76 8.38
N THR A 69 -15.07 -16.11 8.78
CA THR A 69 -16.23 -15.21 8.79
C THR A 69 -16.14 -14.15 9.89
N ASP A 70 -15.35 -14.40 10.93
CA ASP A 70 -15.16 -13.49 12.07
C ASP A 70 -13.97 -12.54 11.85
N LEU A 71 -13.25 -12.72 10.73
CA LEU A 71 -12.08 -11.93 10.35
C LEU A 71 -12.48 -10.79 9.44
N ARG A 72 -12.04 -9.59 9.82
CA ARG A 72 -12.07 -8.38 9.01
C ARG A 72 -10.66 -8.06 8.56
N TYR A 73 -10.55 -7.53 7.36
CA TYR A 73 -9.28 -7.27 6.71
C TYR A 73 -9.10 -5.77 6.62
N ASN A 74 -7.96 -5.28 7.07
CA ASN A 74 -7.56 -3.90 6.93
C ASN A 74 -6.19 -3.88 6.27
N ARG A 75 -6.04 -3.04 5.25
CA ARG A 75 -4.75 -2.76 4.63
C ARG A 75 -4.41 -1.32 4.96
N GLY A 76 -3.50 -1.14 5.90
CA GLY A 76 -2.89 0.16 6.15
C GLY A 76 -2.14 0.61 4.90
N ASN A 77 -2.22 1.90 4.64
CA ASN A 77 -1.63 2.59 3.52
C ASN A 77 -0.69 3.67 4.03
N THR A 78 0.57 3.62 3.59
CA THR A 78 1.49 4.75 3.69
C THR A 78 1.38 5.61 2.44
N ASP A 79 1.64 6.91 2.56
CA ASP A 79 1.67 7.83 1.41
C ASP A 79 2.59 7.31 0.29
N LEU A 80 3.71 6.68 0.68
CA LEU A 80 4.66 6.11 -0.28
C LEU A 80 4.05 4.91 -1.03
N ALA A 81 3.40 4.00 -0.32
CA ALA A 81 2.76 2.86 -0.96
C ALA A 81 1.63 3.28 -1.91
N GLU A 82 0.86 4.30 -1.57
CA GLU A 82 -0.14 4.89 -2.47
C GLU A 82 0.50 5.50 -3.71
N ALA A 83 1.54 6.33 -3.53
CA ALA A 83 2.25 6.95 -4.64
C ALA A 83 2.83 5.91 -5.60
N VAL A 84 3.47 4.87 -5.05
CA VAL A 84 4.04 3.77 -5.83
C VAL A 84 2.93 2.97 -6.53
N ALA A 85 1.83 2.67 -5.85
CA ALA A 85 0.71 1.93 -6.45
C ALA A 85 0.09 2.69 -7.64
N VAL A 86 -0.11 4.00 -7.51
CA VAL A 86 -0.60 4.84 -8.62
C VAL A 86 0.34 4.77 -9.82
N LEU A 87 1.65 4.94 -9.58
CA LEU A 87 2.64 4.93 -10.66
C LEU A 87 2.70 3.57 -11.37
N LEU A 88 2.71 2.47 -10.61
CA LEU A 88 2.67 1.11 -11.17
C LEU A 88 1.39 0.85 -11.96
N HIS A 89 0.26 1.29 -11.43
CA HIS A 89 -1.04 1.10 -12.08
C HIS A 89 -1.08 1.83 -13.43
N LEU A 90 -0.61 3.07 -13.49
CA LEU A 90 -0.54 3.86 -14.73
C LEU A 90 0.46 3.32 -15.75
N ASP A 91 1.55 2.71 -15.28
CA ASP A 91 2.50 2.03 -16.14
C ASP A 91 1.84 0.82 -16.83
N GLN A 92 1.12 0.01 -16.05
CA GLN A 92 0.44 -1.20 -16.51
C GLN A 92 -0.85 -0.92 -17.32
N HIS A 93 -1.49 0.23 -17.12
CA HIS A 93 -2.76 0.59 -17.75
C HIS A 93 -2.66 1.93 -18.51
N PRO A 94 -2.00 1.97 -19.69
CA PRO A 94 -1.80 3.21 -20.42
C PRO A 94 -3.09 3.97 -20.78
N GLY A 95 -4.19 3.24 -21.00
CA GLY A 95 -5.49 3.84 -21.31
C GLY A 95 -6.14 4.62 -20.16
N GLU A 96 -5.66 4.43 -18.93
CA GLU A 96 -6.20 5.11 -17.74
C GLU A 96 -5.43 6.39 -17.40
N ARG A 97 -4.31 6.68 -18.08
CA ARG A 97 -3.47 7.86 -17.83
C ARG A 97 -4.19 9.19 -17.99
N SER A 98 -5.25 9.25 -18.80
CA SER A 98 -6.08 10.45 -18.96
C SER A 98 -7.07 10.69 -17.82
N TYR A 99 -7.26 9.72 -16.91
CA TYR A 99 -8.30 9.73 -15.87
C TYR A 99 -7.69 9.71 -14.47
N LEU A 100 -6.83 10.69 -14.18
CA LEU A 100 -6.19 10.84 -12.88
C LEU A 100 -7.10 11.57 -11.87
N ASP A 101 -7.82 10.82 -11.06
CA ASP A 101 -8.61 11.34 -9.93
C ASP A 101 -8.39 10.52 -8.64
N SER A 102 -9.02 10.96 -7.55
CA SER A 102 -8.94 10.26 -6.26
C SER A 102 -9.50 8.83 -6.31
N THR A 103 -10.45 8.54 -7.20
CA THR A 103 -11.01 7.19 -7.36
C THR A 103 -9.97 6.26 -7.95
N LEU A 104 -9.24 6.71 -8.97
CA LEU A 104 -8.14 5.94 -9.55
C LEU A 104 -7.07 5.65 -8.49
N ALA A 105 -6.73 6.61 -7.63
CA ALA A 105 -5.72 6.40 -6.58
C ALA A 105 -6.11 5.27 -5.62
N VAL A 106 -7.38 5.24 -5.19
CA VAL A 106 -7.91 4.16 -4.34
C VAL A 106 -7.89 2.82 -5.08
N VAL A 107 -8.37 2.79 -6.33
CA VAL A 107 -8.40 1.57 -7.15
C VAL A 107 -6.99 1.02 -7.40
N ALA A 108 -6.04 1.91 -7.70
CA ALA A 108 -4.65 1.55 -7.94
C ALA A 108 -4.04 0.92 -6.68
N PHE A 109 -4.25 1.52 -5.50
CA PHE A 109 -3.78 0.94 -4.25
C PHE A 109 -4.42 -0.42 -3.96
N ASP A 110 -5.75 -0.53 -4.07
CA ASP A 110 -6.49 -1.77 -3.81
C ASP A 110 -6.07 -2.93 -4.72
N ARG A 111 -5.65 -2.62 -5.95
CA ARG A 111 -5.24 -3.62 -6.95
C ARG A 111 -3.74 -3.90 -6.99
N THR A 112 -2.91 -3.04 -6.39
CA THR A 112 -1.46 -3.24 -6.38
C THR A 112 -1.06 -4.08 -5.19
N SER A 113 -0.48 -5.24 -5.41
CA SER A 113 0.09 -6.08 -4.36
C SER A 113 1.50 -5.62 -3.98
N TYR A 114 1.78 -5.53 -2.68
CA TYR A 114 3.10 -5.18 -2.13
C TYR A 114 3.79 -3.94 -2.77
N PRO A 115 3.12 -2.78 -2.89
CA PRO A 115 3.73 -1.54 -3.36
C PRO A 115 5.00 -1.15 -2.58
N GLU A 116 5.15 -1.51 -1.31
CA GLU A 116 6.37 -1.25 -0.53
C GLU A 116 7.59 -2.06 -1.01
N ARG A 117 7.36 -3.10 -1.82
CA ARG A 117 8.38 -3.98 -2.39
C ARG A 117 8.59 -3.79 -3.87
N ALA A 118 7.92 -2.81 -4.47
CA ALA A 118 8.18 -2.45 -5.85
C ALA A 118 9.68 -2.19 -6.05
N GLY A 119 10.17 -2.43 -7.27
CA GLY A 119 11.58 -2.22 -7.61
C GLY A 119 12.07 -0.82 -7.23
N GLU A 120 13.37 -0.69 -6.95
CA GLU A 120 13.95 0.54 -6.40
C GLU A 120 13.60 1.80 -7.21
N VAL A 121 13.57 1.68 -8.54
CA VAL A 121 13.16 2.78 -9.45
C VAL A 121 11.76 3.31 -9.12
N TRP A 122 10.80 2.44 -8.81
CA TRP A 122 9.43 2.85 -8.48
C TRP A 122 9.36 3.45 -7.08
N GLN A 123 10.13 2.92 -6.12
CA GLN A 123 10.24 3.53 -4.80
C GLN A 123 10.81 4.95 -4.86
N GLN A 124 11.85 5.15 -5.68
CA GLN A 124 12.46 6.45 -5.88
C GLN A 124 11.48 7.42 -6.55
N ARG A 125 10.79 7.00 -7.60
CA ARG A 125 9.75 7.79 -8.28
C ARG A 125 8.58 8.13 -7.36
N GLY A 126 8.14 7.20 -6.51
CA GLY A 126 7.12 7.44 -5.49
C GLY A 126 7.55 8.52 -4.50
N ARG A 127 8.79 8.46 -4.00
CA ARG A 127 9.36 9.52 -3.14
C ARG A 127 9.46 10.87 -3.86
N ALA A 128 9.89 10.89 -5.11
CA ALA A 128 9.95 12.10 -5.92
C ALA A 128 8.57 12.73 -6.12
N LEU A 129 7.55 11.91 -6.37
CA LEU A 129 6.17 12.34 -6.48
C LEU A 129 5.69 12.99 -5.16
N LEU A 130 5.90 12.32 -4.02
CA LEU A 130 5.56 12.87 -2.72
C LEU A 130 6.33 14.16 -2.39
N ALA A 131 7.60 14.27 -2.79
CA ALA A 131 8.38 15.49 -2.60
C ALA A 131 7.83 16.68 -3.42
N ALA A 132 7.16 16.41 -4.54
CA ALA A 132 6.59 17.44 -5.40
C ALA A 132 5.29 18.05 -4.87
N GLY A 133 4.51 17.33 -4.05
CA GLY A 133 3.20 17.81 -3.59
C GLY A 133 2.68 17.28 -2.25
N GLY A 134 3.43 16.46 -1.52
CA GLY A 134 2.97 15.82 -0.29
C GLY A 134 2.08 14.61 -0.53
N GLY A 135 0.93 14.52 0.14
CA GLY A 135 0.05 13.33 0.09
C GLY A 135 -0.64 13.09 -1.26
N ILE A 136 -1.09 11.85 -1.47
CA ILE A 136 -1.82 11.38 -2.66
C ILE A 136 -3.34 11.37 -2.41
N TYR A 137 -3.74 11.03 -1.19
CA TYR A 137 -5.13 10.79 -0.81
C TYR A 137 -6.06 12.00 -1.07
N TYR A 138 -7.31 11.73 -1.48
CA TYR A 138 -8.37 12.71 -1.76
C TYR A 138 -7.99 13.88 -2.69
N ASN A 139 -7.31 13.60 -3.81
CA ASN A 139 -6.78 14.64 -4.71
C ASN A 139 -5.74 15.51 -4.00
N GLY A 140 -4.80 14.87 -3.31
CA GLY A 140 -3.68 15.57 -2.69
C GLY A 140 -2.79 16.25 -3.74
N PRO A 141 -1.93 17.20 -3.33
CA PRO A 141 -1.21 18.04 -4.29
C PRO A 141 -0.21 17.25 -5.15
N SER A 142 0.25 16.08 -4.68
CA SER A 142 1.05 15.17 -5.52
C SER A 142 0.26 14.60 -6.69
N LEU A 143 -1.02 14.27 -6.50
CA LEU A 143 -1.88 13.79 -7.58
C LEU A 143 -2.18 14.90 -8.59
N ASP A 144 -2.34 16.14 -8.12
CA ASP A 144 -2.50 17.32 -8.98
C ASP A 144 -1.23 17.61 -9.79
N ALA A 145 -0.05 17.51 -9.17
CA ALA A 145 1.23 17.64 -9.87
C ALA A 145 1.39 16.56 -10.95
N LEU A 146 1.06 15.31 -10.62
CA LEU A 146 1.06 14.20 -11.58
C LEU A 146 0.10 14.46 -12.75
N ARG A 147 -1.13 14.91 -12.46
CA ARG A 147 -2.15 15.24 -13.48
C ARG A 147 -1.68 16.36 -14.40
N HIS A 148 -1.04 17.39 -13.83
CA HIS A 148 -0.49 18.50 -14.62
C HIS A 148 0.59 18.00 -15.59
N ARG A 149 1.54 17.22 -15.08
CA ARG A 149 2.66 16.66 -15.86
C ARG A 149 2.22 15.63 -16.89
N MET A 150 1.14 14.90 -16.63
CA MET A 150 0.59 13.93 -17.58
C MET A 150 0.17 14.55 -18.92
N ARG A 151 -0.07 15.88 -18.98
CA ARG A 151 -0.35 16.60 -20.23
C ARG A 151 0.81 16.57 -21.22
N ASP A 152 2.03 16.43 -20.70
CA ASP A 152 3.26 16.34 -21.49
C ASP A 152 3.54 14.88 -21.93
N GLY A 153 2.73 13.93 -21.47
CA GLY A 153 2.87 12.50 -21.74
C GLY A 153 3.55 11.71 -20.62
N TRP A 154 3.42 10.38 -20.66
CA TRP A 154 3.97 9.50 -19.61
C TRP A 154 5.49 9.52 -19.55
N ASP A 155 6.17 9.54 -20.70
CA ASP A 155 7.63 9.56 -20.73
C ASP A 155 8.19 10.83 -20.06
N ALA A 156 7.54 11.98 -20.30
CA ALA A 156 7.88 13.24 -19.64
C ALA A 156 7.61 13.19 -18.12
N VAL A 157 6.56 12.49 -17.68
CA VAL A 157 6.32 12.23 -16.25
C VAL A 157 7.45 11.40 -15.66
N LEU A 158 7.87 10.31 -16.32
CA LEU A 158 8.95 9.46 -15.83
C LEU A 158 10.28 10.22 -15.75
N GLU A 159 10.63 11.00 -16.78
CA GLU A 159 11.82 11.85 -16.80
C GLU A 159 11.77 12.90 -15.65
N TRP A 160 10.61 13.52 -15.45
CA TRP A 160 10.42 14.48 -14.34
C TRP A 160 10.59 13.82 -12.97
N LEU A 161 10.09 12.60 -12.76
CA LEU A 161 10.25 11.88 -11.49
C LEU A 161 11.70 11.44 -11.28
N ASP A 162 12.36 10.95 -12.34
CA ASP A 162 13.76 10.52 -12.29
C ASP A 162 14.70 11.71 -12.00
N GLY A 163 14.41 12.88 -12.58
CA GLY A 163 15.16 14.12 -12.30
C GLY A 163 14.98 14.64 -10.86
N ASN A 164 13.81 14.43 -10.24
CA ASN A 164 13.54 14.85 -8.87
C ASN A 164 13.94 13.82 -7.80
N ALA A 165 14.17 12.56 -8.19
CA ALA A 165 14.61 11.51 -7.27
C ALA A 165 15.96 11.85 -6.59
N ALA A 166 16.84 12.59 -7.27
CA ALA A 166 18.10 13.07 -6.69
C ALA A 166 17.89 14.06 -5.53
N VAL A 167 16.85 14.90 -5.61
CA VAL A 167 16.50 15.88 -4.57
C VAL A 167 15.83 15.19 -3.38
N ALA A 168 14.94 14.22 -3.64
CA ALA A 168 14.21 13.47 -2.61
C ALA A 168 15.10 12.55 -1.76
N THR A 169 16.29 12.17 -2.24
CA THR A 169 17.24 11.29 -1.53
C THR A 169 18.30 12.04 -0.73
N GLY A 170 18.25 13.38 -0.68
CA GLY A 170 19.15 14.19 0.15
C GLY A 170 20.62 14.18 -0.30
N ARG A 171 20.95 13.71 -1.51
CA ARG A 171 22.28 13.90 -2.11
C ARG A 171 22.39 15.31 -2.68
N HIS A 172 22.46 16.30 -1.78
CA HIS A 172 23.17 17.53 -2.11
C HIS A 172 24.64 17.17 -2.30
N LEU A 173 25.07 17.02 -3.55
CA LEU A 173 26.49 17.11 -3.88
C LEU A 173 26.91 18.55 -3.55
N GLU A 174 27.51 18.75 -2.38
CA GLU A 174 28.27 19.96 -2.11
C GLU A 174 29.37 20.08 -3.17
N VAL A 175 29.18 21.00 -4.10
CA VAL A 175 30.24 21.48 -4.98
C VAL A 175 31.21 22.25 -4.10
N VAL A 176 32.25 21.57 -3.64
CA VAL A 176 33.42 22.21 -3.03
C VAL A 176 34.03 23.13 -4.10
N ARG A 177 33.96 24.45 -3.85
CA ARG A 177 34.71 25.46 -4.59
C ARG A 177 36.09 25.66 -3.96
#